data_AF-A0A450ZAG7-F1
#
_entry.id   AF-A0A450ZAG7-F1
#
_cell.length_a   1.000
_cell.length_b   1.000
_cell.length_c   1.000
_cell.angle_alpha   90.00
_cell.angle_beta   90.00
_cell.angle_gamma   90.00
#
_symmetry.space_group_name_H-M   'P 1'
#
loop_
_entity.id
_entity.type
_entity.pdbx_description
1 polymer ?
#
loop_
_entity_poly.entity_id
_entity_poly.type
_entity_poly.pdbx_seq_one_letter_code
_entity_poly.pdbx_strand_id
1 'polypeptide(L)'
;MYMGLQFLSRMILATATLLVFCVSMNAISDDVVSKVVEFSASTIEKISSQEPILGKLYVAKDKVRIEMDIDGKRRIIIRDFSARKTLHLDLADKKYMEVSWPATKFNQLPSSVKRPPLPGDSDHVCAKLDRFKCSLLSEEEKINDRKTEKWEIVQVIQANNKQSDKTRTVRSLVWVDRELGVNVREEMFFDANSKSLRELRAIKEGLQPKALFQVPTDYRRVEMPGPRSHGDNMQPIK
;
A
#
# COMPACT_ATOMS: atom_id res chain seq x y z
N MET A 1 17.32 -45.68 -68.77
CA MET A 1 18.61 -45.65 -69.48
C MET A 1 19.62 -44.90 -68.64
N TYR A 2 20.72 -45.57 -68.30
CA TYR A 2 22.06 -45.12 -67.87
C TYR A 2 22.21 -43.93 -66.90
N MET A 3 22.68 -44.10 -65.65
CA MET A 3 24.03 -44.45 -65.13
C MET A 3 25.13 -43.40 -65.35
N GLY A 4 25.81 -43.07 -64.24
CA GLY A 4 27.05 -42.30 -64.12
C GLY A 4 27.22 -41.83 -62.66
N LEU A 5 27.53 -42.69 -61.68
CA LEU A 5 28.85 -43.29 -61.34
C LEU A 5 29.86 -42.20 -60.91
N GLN A 6 29.91 -41.81 -59.64
CA GLN A 6 30.74 -42.34 -58.54
C GLN A 6 32.28 -42.14 -58.65
N PHE A 7 32.80 -41.51 -57.59
CA PHE A 7 33.95 -41.92 -56.75
C PHE A 7 35.34 -41.21 -56.82
N LEU A 8 35.72 -40.75 -55.60
CA LEU A 8 37.03 -40.81 -54.89
C LEU A 8 38.18 -39.86 -55.25
N SER A 9 38.62 -39.07 -54.26
CA SER A 9 39.83 -39.34 -53.44
C SER A 9 40.20 -38.10 -52.60
N ARG A 10 39.91 -38.08 -51.28
CA ARG A 10 40.83 -38.34 -50.13
C ARG A 10 42.13 -37.51 -50.13
N MET A 11 42.34 -36.70 -49.08
CA MET A 11 43.29 -37.01 -47.99
C MET A 11 43.12 -36.06 -46.80
N ILE A 12 43.33 -36.63 -45.62
CA ILE A 12 43.14 -36.11 -44.26
C ILE A 12 44.40 -35.35 -43.82
N LEU A 13 44.26 -34.24 -43.10
CA LEU A 13 45.16 -33.96 -41.97
C LEU A 13 44.44 -33.16 -40.87
N ALA A 14 44.59 -33.69 -39.66
CA ALA A 14 43.98 -33.25 -38.42
C ALA A 14 44.94 -32.34 -37.63
N THR A 15 44.41 -31.30 -37.00
CA THR A 15 44.87 -30.69 -35.73
C THR A 15 43.70 -29.86 -35.17
N ALA A 16 42.93 -30.38 -34.20
CA ALA A 16 43.16 -30.22 -32.76
C ALA A 16 42.81 -28.80 -32.22
N THR A 17 41.57 -28.68 -31.73
CA THR A 17 41.14 -28.05 -30.46
C THR A 17 41.69 -26.65 -30.06
N LEU A 18 40.79 -25.66 -30.07
CA LEU A 18 40.54 -24.86 -28.86
C LEU A 18 39.06 -24.44 -28.77
N LEU A 19 38.39 -24.97 -27.75
CA LEU A 19 37.08 -24.55 -27.25
C LEU A 19 37.16 -23.09 -26.79
N VAL A 20 36.37 -22.20 -27.39
CA VAL A 20 35.86 -21.02 -26.69
C VAL A 20 34.37 -20.93 -26.99
N PHE A 21 33.61 -21.63 -26.17
CA PHE A 21 32.16 -21.47 -26.01
C PHE A 21 31.91 -20.11 -25.35
N CYS A 22 32.05 -19.01 -26.08
CA CYS A 22 31.49 -17.73 -25.64
C CYS A 22 30.01 -17.74 -26.01
N VAL A 23 29.20 -18.43 -25.20
CA VAL A 23 27.80 -18.06 -25.05
C VAL A 23 27.83 -16.62 -24.54
N SER A 24 27.64 -15.65 -25.41
CA SER A 24 27.24 -14.32 -24.98
C SER A 24 25.82 -14.45 -24.44
N MET A 25 25.73 -14.95 -23.20
CA MET A 25 24.61 -14.70 -22.32
C MET A 25 24.61 -13.19 -22.13
N ASN A 26 23.90 -12.48 -23.00
CA ASN A 26 23.41 -11.17 -22.62
C ASN A 26 22.44 -11.46 -21.48
N ALA A 27 22.95 -11.25 -20.27
CA ALA A 27 22.15 -11.21 -19.07
C ALA A 27 21.00 -10.25 -19.34
N ILE A 28 19.79 -10.80 -19.47
CA ILE A 28 18.59 -10.02 -19.21
C ILE A 28 18.66 -9.78 -17.71
N SER A 29 19.28 -8.67 -17.32
CA SER A 29 19.05 -8.07 -16.03
C SER A 29 17.61 -7.59 -16.04
N ASP A 30 16.69 -8.50 -15.77
CA ASP A 30 15.36 -8.15 -15.27
C ASP A 30 15.56 -7.60 -13.86
N ASP A 31 16.06 -6.38 -13.81
CA ASP A 31 15.86 -5.51 -12.68
C ASP A 31 14.36 -5.19 -12.73
N VAL A 32 13.54 -6.10 -12.20
CA VAL A 32 12.14 -5.83 -11.88
C VAL A 32 12.17 -4.85 -10.71
N VAL A 33 12.56 -3.61 -11.01
CA VAL A 33 12.25 -2.47 -10.18
C VAL A 33 10.74 -2.45 -10.17
N SER A 34 10.15 -2.86 -9.05
CA SER A 34 8.75 -2.61 -8.72
C SER A 34 8.48 -1.13 -8.97
N LYS A 35 8.02 -0.83 -10.18
CA LYS A 35 7.73 0.51 -10.63
C LYS A 35 6.41 0.83 -9.99
N VAL A 36 6.45 1.60 -8.90
CA VAL A 36 5.23 2.13 -8.28
C VAL A 36 4.49 2.88 -9.40
N VAL A 37 3.34 2.35 -9.79
CA VAL A 37 2.48 2.97 -10.78
C VAL A 37 1.87 4.20 -10.13
N GLU A 38 2.10 5.37 -10.73
CA GLU A 38 1.48 6.61 -10.27
C GLU A 38 0.05 6.66 -10.78
N PHE A 39 -0.87 7.17 -9.97
CA PHE A 39 -2.27 7.26 -10.35
C PHE A 39 -3.04 8.26 -9.49
N SER A 40 -4.25 8.56 -9.95
CA SER A 40 -5.28 9.26 -9.19
C SER A 40 -6.54 8.41 -9.10
N ALA A 41 -7.34 8.60 -8.06
CA ALA A 41 -8.62 7.92 -7.89
C ALA A 41 -9.58 8.77 -7.06
N SER A 42 -10.88 8.51 -7.20
CA SER A 42 -11.87 8.88 -6.20
C SER A 42 -11.91 7.83 -5.10
N THR A 43 -12.16 8.25 -3.86
CA THR A 43 -12.31 7.35 -2.72
C THR A 43 -13.73 7.43 -2.18
N ILE A 44 -14.29 6.30 -1.82
CA ILE A 44 -15.49 6.23 -0.97
C ILE A 44 -15.15 5.46 0.30
N GLU A 45 -15.49 6.05 1.44
CA GLU A 45 -15.44 5.39 2.74
C GLU A 45 -16.85 5.42 3.33
N LYS A 46 -17.38 4.25 3.67
CA LYS A 46 -18.70 4.11 4.29
C LYS A 46 -18.54 3.32 5.57
N ILE A 47 -19.01 3.89 6.68
CA ILE A 47 -19.14 3.20 7.95
C ILE A 47 -20.65 2.96 8.15
N SER A 48 -21.04 1.80 8.71
CA SER A 48 -22.44 1.56 9.07
C SER A 48 -23.03 2.77 9.81
N SER A 49 -24.28 3.10 9.49
CA SER A 49 -25.06 4.24 10.03
C SER A 49 -24.54 5.66 9.79
N GLN A 50 -23.52 5.86 8.95
CA GLN A 50 -23.03 7.20 8.57
C GLN A 50 -23.15 7.46 7.06
N GLU A 51 -23.21 8.73 6.70
CA GLU A 51 -23.09 9.17 5.31
C GLU A 51 -21.72 8.79 4.75
N PRO A 52 -21.62 8.38 3.46
CA PRO A 52 -20.34 8.08 2.85
C PRO A 52 -19.42 9.30 2.81
N ILE A 53 -18.19 9.13 3.26
CA ILE A 53 -17.12 10.11 3.11
C ILE A 53 -16.55 9.95 1.70
N LEU A 54 -16.71 10.98 0.89
CA LEU A 54 -16.13 11.05 -0.45
C LEU A 54 -14.77 11.75 -0.40
N GLY A 55 -13.87 11.33 -1.27
CA GLY A 55 -12.53 11.90 -1.32
C GLY A 55 -11.81 11.65 -2.64
N LYS A 56 -10.55 12.07 -2.64
CA LYS A 56 -9.62 11.87 -3.75
C LYS A 56 -8.30 11.32 -3.23
N LEU A 57 -7.70 10.44 -4.00
CA LEU A 57 -6.40 9.85 -3.76
C LEU A 57 -5.48 10.20 -4.93
N TYR A 58 -4.24 10.57 -4.62
CA TYR A 58 -3.17 10.70 -5.60
C TYR A 58 -1.95 9.95 -5.06
N VAL A 59 -1.39 9.08 -5.90
CA VAL A 59 -0.23 8.26 -5.56
C VAL A 59 0.90 8.60 -6.52
N ALA A 60 2.01 9.04 -5.95
CA ALA A 60 3.29 9.17 -6.62
C ALA A 60 4.26 8.11 -6.08
N LYS A 61 5.46 8.04 -6.66
CA LYS A 61 6.49 7.04 -6.33
C LYS A 61 6.70 6.74 -4.83
N ASP A 62 6.72 7.76 -3.99
CA ASP A 62 6.98 7.66 -2.54
C ASP A 62 6.07 8.55 -1.69
N LYS A 63 5.00 9.07 -2.30
CA LYS A 63 4.07 10.01 -1.66
C LYS A 63 2.64 9.63 -1.98
N VAL A 64 1.79 9.74 -0.97
CA VAL A 64 0.35 9.52 -1.11
C VAL A 64 -0.37 10.74 -0.56
N ARG A 65 -1.22 11.35 -1.38
CA ARG A 65 -2.10 12.46 -0.99
C ARG A 65 -3.52 11.97 -0.93
N ILE A 66 -4.19 12.24 0.18
CA ILE A 66 -5.59 11.94 0.40
C ILE A 66 -6.30 13.26 0.68
N GLU A 67 -7.35 13.54 -0.06
CA GLU A 67 -8.25 14.67 0.16
C GLU A 67 -9.60 14.13 0.58
N MET A 68 -10.17 14.67 1.64
CA MET A 68 -11.47 14.26 2.17
C MET A 68 -12.17 15.45 2.82
N ASP A 69 -13.49 15.44 2.76
CA ASP A 69 -14.33 16.38 3.51
C ASP A 69 -14.87 15.65 4.74
N ILE A 70 -14.53 16.16 5.93
CA ILE A 70 -15.05 15.64 7.20
C ILE A 70 -15.64 16.81 7.97
N ASP A 71 -16.91 16.70 8.36
CA ASP A 71 -17.65 17.72 9.09
C ASP A 71 -17.66 19.09 8.37
N GLY A 72 -17.81 19.07 7.03
CA GLY A 72 -17.76 20.27 6.20
C GLY A 72 -16.39 20.93 6.09
N LYS A 73 -15.33 20.32 6.66
CA LYS A 73 -13.96 20.81 6.58
C LYS A 73 -13.15 19.92 5.66
N ARG A 74 -12.67 20.51 4.57
CA ARG A 74 -11.74 19.86 3.66
C ARG A 74 -10.40 19.67 4.35
N ARG A 75 -9.91 18.44 4.39
CA ARG A 75 -8.59 18.07 4.90
C ARG A 75 -7.78 17.43 3.80
N ILE A 76 -6.48 17.74 3.80
CA ILE A 76 -5.50 17.03 2.98
C ILE A 76 -4.51 16.33 3.91
N ILE A 77 -4.27 15.06 3.65
CA ILE A 77 -3.24 14.27 4.31
C ILE A 77 -2.21 13.86 3.25
N ILE A 78 -0.94 14.20 3.45
CA ILE A 78 0.16 13.78 2.58
C ILE A 78 1.07 12.87 3.40
N ARG A 79 1.17 11.60 3.01
CA ARG A 79 2.14 10.65 3.54
C ARG A 79 3.37 10.68 2.66
N ASP A 80 4.51 11.03 3.24
CA ASP A 80 5.81 11.01 2.58
C ASP A 80 6.63 9.85 3.14
N PHE A 81 6.69 8.76 2.37
CA PHE A 81 7.41 7.54 2.77
C PHE A 81 8.91 7.77 2.77
N SER A 82 9.41 8.58 1.83
CA SER A 82 10.83 8.92 1.73
C SER A 82 11.31 9.75 2.92
N ALA A 83 10.52 10.75 3.33
CA ALA A 83 10.83 11.63 4.45
C ALA A 83 10.27 11.13 5.80
N ARG A 84 9.60 9.96 5.82
CA ARG A 84 9.07 9.31 7.03
C ARG A 84 8.19 10.24 7.86
N LYS A 85 7.29 10.97 7.20
CA LYS A 85 6.41 11.94 7.84
C LYS A 85 5.02 11.98 7.21
N THR A 86 4.06 12.47 7.98
CA THR A 86 2.72 12.80 7.50
C THR A 86 2.48 14.29 7.67
N LEU A 87 1.98 14.93 6.62
CA LEU A 87 1.51 16.31 6.65
C LEU A 87 -0.01 16.31 6.73
N HIS A 88 -0.57 17.05 7.69
CA HIS A 88 -2.00 17.30 7.81
C HIS A 88 -2.26 18.77 7.53
N LEU A 89 -2.94 19.08 6.43
CA LEU A 89 -3.22 20.44 6.01
C LEU A 89 -4.69 20.76 6.26
N ASP A 90 -4.92 21.90 6.91
CA ASP A 90 -6.22 22.56 7.05
C ASP A 90 -6.29 23.71 6.04
N LEU A 91 -7.21 23.61 5.09
CA LEU A 91 -7.34 24.58 4.00
C LEU A 91 -8.04 25.86 4.46
N ALA A 92 -8.98 25.75 5.40
CA ALA A 92 -9.75 26.90 5.87
C ALA A 92 -8.84 27.85 6.65
N ASP A 93 -8.01 27.29 7.52
CA ASP A 93 -7.12 28.04 8.40
C ASP A 93 -5.74 28.34 7.79
N LYS A 94 -5.44 27.76 6.61
CA LYS A 94 -4.10 27.77 5.99
C LYS A 94 -3.01 27.36 6.97
N LYS A 95 -3.25 26.26 7.67
CA LYS A 95 -2.33 25.69 8.66
C LYS A 95 -1.94 24.29 8.23
N TYR A 96 -0.75 23.85 8.63
CA TYR A 96 -0.38 22.46 8.53
C TYR A 96 0.34 21.96 9.76
N MET A 97 0.16 20.67 10.06
CA MET A 97 0.92 19.93 11.06
C MET A 97 1.81 18.91 10.34
N GLU A 98 3.02 18.74 10.84
CA GLU A 98 3.93 17.69 10.41
C GLU A 98 4.11 16.69 11.55
N VAL A 99 3.83 15.42 11.25
CA VAL A 99 3.94 14.30 12.20
C VAL A 99 4.99 13.34 11.67
N SER A 100 6.16 13.31 12.31
CA SER A 100 7.19 12.31 12.04
C SER A 100 6.70 10.93 12.46
N TRP A 101 6.98 9.91 11.65
CA TRP A 101 6.59 8.55 11.98
C TRP A 101 7.45 8.01 13.14
N PRO A 102 6.85 7.30 14.10
CA PRO A 102 7.58 6.83 15.28
C PRO A 102 8.76 5.92 14.89
N ALA A 103 9.88 6.11 15.57
CA ALA A 103 11.10 5.32 15.40
C ALA A 103 11.08 3.98 16.17
N THR A 104 9.95 3.57 16.75
CA THR A 104 9.89 2.41 17.66
C THR A 104 9.73 1.08 16.92
N LYS A 105 10.60 0.12 17.27
CA LYS A 105 10.89 -1.16 16.58
C LYS A 105 9.69 -2.04 16.20
N PHE A 106 8.58 -1.98 16.92
CA PHE A 106 7.46 -2.93 16.74
C PHE A 106 6.48 -2.58 15.60
N ASN A 107 6.51 -1.35 15.09
CA ASN A 107 5.64 -0.88 13.99
C ASN A 107 6.43 -0.14 12.89
N GLN A 108 7.75 -0.35 12.79
CA GLN A 108 8.54 0.27 11.73
C GLN A 108 8.26 -0.42 10.40
N LEU A 109 7.70 0.33 9.45
CA LEU A 109 8.01 0.09 8.04
C LEU A 109 9.52 0.32 7.84
N PRO A 110 10.27 -0.59 7.22
CA PRO A 110 11.64 -0.31 6.78
C PRO A 110 11.72 0.96 5.94
N SER A 111 12.87 1.63 5.95
CA SER A 111 13.11 2.84 5.13
C SER A 111 13.04 2.57 3.63
N SER A 112 13.23 1.32 3.22
CA SER A 112 13.07 0.85 1.84
C SER A 112 11.61 0.84 1.38
N VAL A 113 10.64 0.86 2.30
CA VAL A 113 9.21 0.79 1.97
C VAL A 113 8.71 2.12 1.45
N LYS A 114 8.33 2.15 0.17
CA LYS A 114 7.85 3.35 -0.56
C LYS A 114 6.33 3.44 -0.69
N ARG A 115 5.61 2.39 -0.28
CA ARG A 115 4.15 2.29 -0.28
C ARG A 115 3.67 1.55 0.96
N PRO A 116 2.41 1.67 1.39
CA PRO A 116 1.88 0.77 2.42
C PRO A 116 2.13 -0.70 2.03
N PRO A 117 2.64 -1.56 2.94
CA PRO A 117 2.67 -3.00 2.72
C PRO A 117 1.26 -3.52 2.48
N LEU A 118 1.13 -4.50 1.60
CA LEU A 118 -0.12 -5.18 1.24
C LEU A 118 -0.09 -6.59 1.83
N PRO A 119 -1.25 -7.24 2.04
CA PRO A 119 -1.29 -8.68 2.34
C PRO A 119 -0.38 -9.47 1.42
N GLY A 120 0.35 -10.48 1.93
CA GLY A 120 1.38 -11.21 1.17
C GLY A 120 2.76 -10.56 1.11
N ASP A 121 2.91 -9.25 1.37
CA ASP A 121 4.24 -8.65 1.51
C ASP A 121 4.90 -9.09 2.82
N SER A 122 6.22 -9.31 2.81
CA SER A 122 7.00 -9.70 4.02
C SER A 122 6.96 -8.65 5.13
N ASP A 123 6.75 -7.39 4.76
CA ASP A 123 6.65 -6.28 5.71
C ASP A 123 5.23 -6.03 6.24
N HIS A 124 4.23 -6.75 5.74
CA HIS A 124 2.85 -6.61 6.15
C HIS A 124 2.57 -7.31 7.50
N VAL A 125 1.54 -6.85 8.22
CA VAL A 125 1.16 -7.41 9.52
C VAL A 125 0.83 -8.91 9.45
N CYS A 126 0.34 -9.37 8.29
CA CYS A 126 0.08 -10.79 8.02
C CYS A 126 1.34 -11.67 8.11
N ALA A 127 2.51 -11.13 7.75
CA ALA A 127 3.77 -11.88 7.78
C ALA A 127 4.52 -11.71 9.12
N LYS A 128 4.17 -10.69 9.91
CA LYS A 128 4.94 -10.27 11.09
C LYS A 128 4.31 -10.60 12.44
N LEU A 129 2.99 -10.75 12.51
CA LEU A 129 2.27 -10.75 13.78
C LEU A 129 1.27 -11.91 13.85
N ASP A 130 1.52 -12.87 14.73
CA ASP A 130 0.73 -14.10 14.88
C ASP A 130 -0.75 -13.89 15.24
N ARG A 131 -1.07 -12.71 15.80
CA ARG A 131 -2.45 -12.30 16.13
C ARG A 131 -3.33 -12.04 14.89
N PHE A 132 -2.73 -11.96 13.71
CA PHE A 132 -3.44 -11.89 12.44
C PHE A 132 -3.36 -13.24 11.75
N LYS A 133 -4.52 -13.77 11.34
CA LYS A 133 -4.61 -14.91 10.43
C LYS A 133 -5.01 -14.38 9.07
N CYS A 134 -4.16 -14.59 8.07
CA CYS A 134 -4.39 -14.10 6.73
C CYS A 134 -4.46 -15.24 5.74
N SER A 135 -5.44 -15.21 4.86
CA SER A 135 -5.69 -16.23 3.86
C SER A 135 -5.93 -15.58 2.51
N LEU A 136 -5.26 -16.06 1.47
CA LEU A 136 -5.60 -15.73 0.10
C LEU A 136 -6.87 -16.51 -0.27
N LEU A 137 -7.96 -15.80 -0.56
CA LEU A 137 -9.24 -16.40 -0.93
C LEU A 137 -9.41 -16.54 -2.44
N SER A 138 -8.79 -15.66 -3.22
CA SER A 138 -8.77 -15.73 -4.68
C SER A 138 -7.52 -15.05 -5.22
N GLU A 139 -6.84 -15.70 -6.16
CA GLU A 139 -5.72 -15.11 -6.91
C GLU A 139 -6.20 -14.12 -7.98
N GLU A 140 -7.43 -14.30 -8.47
CA GLU A 140 -7.99 -13.50 -9.55
C GLU A 140 -9.48 -13.21 -9.31
N GLU A 141 -9.76 -12.04 -8.72
CA GLU A 141 -11.08 -11.45 -8.65
C GLU A 141 -11.06 -10.10 -9.36
N LYS A 142 -12.09 -9.77 -10.13
CA LYS A 142 -12.19 -8.47 -10.79
C LYS A 142 -12.93 -7.48 -9.91
N ILE A 143 -12.33 -6.31 -9.67
CA ILE A 143 -13.00 -5.14 -9.12
C ILE A 143 -12.97 -4.06 -10.19
N ASN A 144 -14.16 -3.75 -10.73
CA ASN A 144 -14.31 -2.95 -11.95
C ASN A 144 -13.51 -3.59 -13.10
N ASP A 145 -12.61 -2.84 -13.73
CA ASP A 145 -11.73 -3.25 -14.82
C ASP A 145 -10.38 -3.82 -14.35
N ARG A 146 -10.15 -3.93 -13.04
CA ARG A 146 -8.85 -4.28 -12.46
C ARG A 146 -8.81 -5.71 -11.93
N LYS A 147 -7.72 -6.42 -12.22
CA LYS A 147 -7.43 -7.75 -11.66
C LYS A 147 -6.91 -7.59 -10.24
N THR A 148 -7.48 -8.34 -9.30
CA THR A 148 -7.12 -8.25 -7.88
C THR A 148 -6.97 -9.62 -7.24
N GLU A 149 -6.09 -9.70 -6.25
CA GLU A 149 -6.10 -10.79 -5.28
C GLU A 149 -7.07 -10.44 -4.15
N LYS A 150 -7.86 -11.41 -3.70
CA LYS A 150 -8.72 -11.25 -2.53
C LYS A 150 -8.13 -11.94 -1.33
N TRP A 151 -7.92 -11.17 -0.28
CA TRP A 151 -7.39 -11.63 1.00
C TRP A 151 -8.44 -11.52 2.09
N GLU A 152 -8.47 -12.51 2.98
CA GLU A 152 -9.11 -12.42 4.28
C GLU A 152 -8.06 -12.16 5.35
N ILE A 153 -8.35 -11.25 6.26
CA ILE A 153 -7.53 -10.94 7.43
C ILE A 153 -8.42 -11.04 8.66
N VAL A 154 -8.09 -11.94 9.56
CA VAL A 154 -8.78 -12.12 10.84
C VAL A 154 -7.85 -11.70 11.96
N GLN A 155 -8.26 -10.68 12.72
CA GLN A 155 -7.56 -10.23 13.91
C GLN A 155 -8.33 -10.65 15.16
N VAL A 156 -7.70 -11.47 16.01
CA VAL A 156 -8.26 -11.82 17.32
C VAL A 156 -7.70 -10.84 18.36
N ILE A 157 -8.59 -10.09 18.99
CA ILE A 157 -8.28 -9.12 20.03
C ILE A 157 -8.75 -9.72 21.34
N GLN A 158 -7.80 -10.26 22.10
CA GLN A 158 -8.09 -10.94 23.35
C GLN A 158 -8.66 -9.97 24.39
N ALA A 159 -9.54 -10.51 25.24
CA ALA A 159 -9.98 -9.81 26.43
C ALA A 159 -8.76 -9.35 27.25
N ASN A 160 -8.78 -8.10 27.70
CA ASN A 160 -7.88 -7.63 28.73
C ASN A 160 -8.65 -6.73 29.69
N ASN A 161 -8.41 -6.92 30.98
CA ASN A 161 -9.14 -6.26 32.07
C ASN A 161 -8.95 -4.72 32.12
N LYS A 162 -8.26 -4.13 31.12
CA LYS A 162 -8.06 -2.68 30.98
C LYS A 162 -8.87 -2.08 29.82
N GLN A 163 -9.28 -2.88 28.83
CA GLN A 163 -9.87 -2.40 27.58
C GLN A 163 -11.17 -3.12 27.20
N SER A 164 -11.31 -4.42 27.51
CA SER A 164 -12.53 -5.19 27.25
C SER A 164 -12.51 -6.55 27.94
N ASP A 165 -13.63 -6.93 28.55
CA ASP A 165 -13.82 -8.25 29.19
C ASP A 165 -14.12 -9.38 28.19
N LYS A 166 -14.19 -9.08 26.88
CA LYS A 166 -14.54 -10.05 25.84
C LYS A 166 -13.49 -10.09 24.75
N THR A 167 -13.11 -11.30 24.34
CA THR A 167 -12.36 -11.50 23.11
C THR A 167 -13.25 -11.13 21.93
N ARG A 168 -12.75 -10.26 21.06
CA ARG A 168 -13.44 -9.83 19.84
C ARG A 168 -12.63 -10.21 18.60
N THR A 169 -13.33 -10.60 17.55
CA THR A 169 -12.72 -10.92 16.27
C THR A 169 -13.11 -9.86 15.28
N VAL A 170 -12.11 -9.25 14.66
CA VAL A 170 -12.30 -8.33 13.53
C VAL A 170 -11.90 -9.07 12.27
N ARG A 171 -12.78 -9.07 11.27
CA ARG A 171 -12.53 -9.70 9.98
C ARG A 171 -12.46 -8.62 8.91
N SER A 172 -11.47 -8.67 8.02
CA SER A 172 -11.39 -7.82 6.85
C SER A 172 -11.31 -8.66 5.58
N LEU A 173 -11.98 -8.20 4.52
CA LEU A 173 -11.74 -8.62 3.14
C LEU A 173 -11.00 -7.50 2.44
N VAL A 174 -9.89 -7.81 1.76
CA VAL A 174 -9.03 -6.84 1.10
C VAL A 174 -8.80 -7.30 -0.34
N TRP A 175 -9.06 -6.41 -1.29
CA TRP A 175 -8.79 -6.64 -2.71
C TRP A 175 -7.53 -5.86 -3.10
N VAL A 176 -6.48 -6.60 -3.43
CA VAL A 176 -5.14 -6.10 -3.70
C VAL A 176 -4.92 -6.07 -5.21
N ASP A 177 -4.64 -4.91 -5.75
CA ASP A 177 -4.10 -4.77 -7.09
C ASP A 177 -2.57 -4.73 -7.00
N ARG A 178 -1.92 -5.79 -7.47
CA ARG A 178 -0.45 -5.92 -7.44
C ARG A 178 0.26 -5.05 -8.47
N GLU A 179 -0.36 -4.81 -9.60
CA GLU A 179 0.18 -3.95 -10.65
C GLU A 179 0.22 -2.50 -10.18
N LEU A 180 -0.87 -2.05 -9.56
CA LEU A 180 -0.98 -0.72 -8.97
C LEU A 180 -0.23 -0.60 -7.63
N GLY A 181 -0.04 -1.73 -6.94
CA GLY A 181 0.58 -1.79 -5.62
C GLY A 181 -0.29 -1.19 -4.51
N VAL A 182 -1.62 -1.39 -4.54
CA VAL A 182 -2.55 -0.82 -3.57
C VAL A 182 -3.74 -1.75 -3.27
N ASN A 183 -4.36 -1.58 -2.11
CA ASN A 183 -5.69 -2.14 -1.84
C ASN A 183 -6.73 -1.28 -2.58
N VAL A 184 -7.45 -1.84 -3.55
CA VAL A 184 -8.49 -1.12 -4.30
C VAL A 184 -9.85 -1.17 -3.61
N ARG A 185 -10.07 -2.15 -2.74
CA ARG A 185 -11.25 -2.26 -1.88
C ARG A 185 -10.89 -2.92 -0.55
N GLU A 186 -11.56 -2.51 0.50
CA GLU A 186 -11.52 -3.14 1.81
C GLU A 186 -12.91 -3.14 2.44
N GLU A 187 -13.32 -4.29 2.99
CA GLU A 187 -14.50 -4.42 3.83
C GLU A 187 -14.07 -4.92 5.21
N MET A 188 -14.33 -4.14 6.25
CA MET A 188 -13.98 -4.48 7.63
C MET A 188 -15.25 -4.75 8.42
N PHE A 189 -15.33 -5.90 9.06
CA PHE A 189 -16.45 -6.37 9.87
C PHE A 189 -16.02 -6.33 11.34
N PHE A 190 -16.60 -5.40 12.10
CA PHE A 190 -16.29 -5.23 13.52
C PHE A 190 -17.12 -6.16 14.41
N ASP A 191 -18.36 -6.43 13.98
CA ASP A 191 -19.30 -7.38 14.56
C ASP A 191 -20.33 -7.79 13.49
N ALA A 192 -21.40 -8.49 13.88
CA ALA A 192 -22.45 -8.94 12.95
C ALA A 192 -23.24 -7.81 12.27
N ASN A 193 -23.30 -6.62 12.89
CA ASN A 193 -24.14 -5.50 12.48
C ASN A 193 -23.32 -4.28 12.02
N SER A 194 -22.04 -4.22 12.36
CA SER A 194 -21.14 -3.10 12.09
C SER A 194 -20.05 -3.48 11.09
N LYS A 195 -20.01 -2.74 9.98
CA LYS A 195 -18.95 -2.85 8.98
C LYS A 195 -18.53 -1.49 8.44
N SER A 196 -17.33 -1.43 7.88
CA SER A 196 -16.90 -0.34 7.02
C SER A 196 -16.50 -0.86 5.64
N LEU A 197 -16.62 0.00 4.64
CA LEU A 197 -16.19 -0.19 3.27
C LEU A 197 -15.26 0.96 2.90
N ARG A 198 -14.12 0.66 2.30
CA ARG A 198 -13.26 1.62 1.61
C ARG A 198 -13.09 1.12 0.17
N GLU A 199 -13.24 1.99 -0.81
CA GLU A 199 -13.06 1.60 -2.22
C GLU A 199 -12.47 2.75 -3.03
N LEU A 200 -11.55 2.40 -3.93
CA LEU A 200 -11.03 3.27 -4.98
C LEU A 200 -11.88 3.14 -6.23
N ARG A 201 -12.26 4.28 -6.81
CA ARG A 201 -13.08 4.39 -8.01
C ARG A 201 -12.43 5.33 -9.01
N ALA A 202 -12.80 5.19 -10.29
CA ALA A 202 -12.32 6.03 -11.37
C ALA A 202 -10.77 6.18 -11.34
N ILE A 203 -10.08 5.04 -11.16
CA ILE A 203 -8.63 4.99 -11.12
C ILE A 203 -8.09 5.42 -12.48
N LYS A 204 -7.14 6.36 -12.48
CA LYS A 204 -6.47 6.87 -13.68
C LYS A 204 -4.97 6.84 -13.45
N GLU A 205 -4.31 5.90 -14.11
CA GLU A 205 -2.85 5.79 -14.11
C GLU A 205 -2.21 6.97 -14.85
N GLY A 206 -1.03 7.37 -14.38
CA GLY A 206 -0.28 8.49 -14.93
C GLY A 206 0.46 9.27 -13.87
N LEU A 207 1.49 9.99 -14.32
CA LEU A 207 2.32 10.82 -13.46
C LEU A 207 1.48 11.87 -12.73
N GLN A 208 1.75 12.04 -11.44
CA GLN A 208 1.06 13.02 -10.61
C GLN A 208 1.88 14.33 -10.51
N PRO A 209 1.24 15.52 -10.65
CA PRO A 209 1.95 16.79 -10.52
C PRO A 209 2.64 16.92 -9.15
N LYS A 210 3.94 17.25 -9.16
CA LYS A 210 4.75 17.40 -7.94
C LYS A 210 4.15 18.38 -6.93
N ALA A 211 3.52 19.45 -7.41
CA ALA A 211 2.87 20.47 -6.59
C ALA A 211 1.75 19.91 -5.70
N LEU A 212 1.10 18.79 -6.08
CA LEU A 212 0.08 18.16 -5.23
C LEU A 212 0.67 17.66 -3.91
N PHE A 213 1.96 17.32 -3.86
CA PHE A 213 2.58 16.72 -2.69
C PHE A 213 3.41 17.72 -1.87
N GLN A 214 3.24 19.03 -2.13
CA GLN A 214 3.92 20.11 -1.42
C GLN A 214 2.93 20.87 -0.55
N VAL A 215 3.44 21.43 0.56
CA VAL A 215 2.69 22.40 1.35
C VAL A 215 2.68 23.74 0.58
N PRO A 216 1.51 24.36 0.34
CA PRO A 216 1.47 25.67 -0.29
C PRO A 216 2.22 26.72 0.55
N THR A 217 2.83 27.70 -0.11
CA THR A 217 3.76 28.65 0.53
C THR A 217 3.09 29.59 1.53
N ASP A 218 1.77 29.78 1.44
CA ASP A 218 0.97 30.62 2.32
C ASP A 218 0.46 29.89 3.58
N TYR A 219 0.85 28.62 3.77
CA TYR A 219 0.46 27.85 4.96
C TYR A 219 1.47 28.04 6.08
N ARG A 220 0.97 28.23 7.29
CA ARG A 220 1.81 28.25 8.50
C ARG A 220 1.87 26.88 9.17
N ARG A 221 3.05 26.49 9.62
CA ARG A 221 3.23 25.30 10.45
C ARG A 221 2.63 25.56 11.82
N VAL A 222 1.93 24.58 12.37
CA VAL A 222 1.50 24.55 13.77
C VAL A 222 1.97 23.27 14.43
N GLU A 223 2.20 23.32 15.73
CA GLU A 223 2.56 22.15 16.51
C GLU A 223 1.34 21.26 16.74
N MET A 224 1.60 19.95 16.85
CA MET A 224 0.55 19.01 17.25
C MET A 224 0.16 19.32 18.70
N PRO A 225 -1.13 19.52 19.01
CA PRO A 225 -1.56 19.66 20.39
C PRO A 225 -1.06 18.44 21.17
N GLY A 226 -0.31 18.67 22.24
CA GLY A 226 0.10 17.59 23.14
C GLY A 226 -1.14 16.81 23.61
N PRO A 227 -0.99 15.53 23.99
CA PRO A 227 -2.10 14.79 24.59
C PRO A 227 -2.64 15.64 25.74
N ARG A 228 -3.92 16.03 25.67
CA ARG A 228 -4.57 16.75 26.76
C ARG A 228 -4.42 15.88 28.00
N SER A 229 -3.61 16.32 28.96
CA SER A 229 -3.70 15.77 30.31
C SER A 229 -5.14 16.02 30.75
N HIS A 230 -5.90 14.96 30.99
CA HIS A 230 -7.07 15.07 31.84
C HIS A 230 -6.55 15.41 33.23
N GLY A 231 -6.32 16.70 33.46
CA GLY A 231 -5.97 17.25 34.76
C GLY A 231 -7.16 17.14 35.68
N ASP A 232 -6.88 16.62 36.87
CA ASP A 232 -7.67 16.68 38.09
C ASP A 232 -8.64 17.87 38.14
N ASN A 233 -9.94 17.55 38.18
CA ASN A 233 -10.91 18.35 38.90
C ASN A 233 -12.16 17.49 39.16
N MET A 234 -12.00 16.52 40.06
CA MET A 234 -13.12 15.98 40.81
C MET A 234 -12.97 16.47 42.24
N GLN A 235 -13.52 17.66 42.52
CA GLN A 235 -13.74 18.07 43.90
C GLN A 235 -14.72 17.07 44.54
N PRO A 236 -14.44 16.56 45.75
CA PRO A 236 -15.39 15.72 46.46
C PRO A 236 -16.59 16.57 46.84
N ILE A 237 -17.77 16.15 46.38
CA ILE A 237 -19.05 16.64 46.89
C ILE A 237 -19.12 16.17 48.36
N LYS A 238 -19.26 17.14 49.26
CA LYS A 238 -19.53 16.95 50.69
C LYS A 238 -20.94 16.42 50.91
#